data_AF-A0A540M2B4-F1
#
_entry.id   AF-A0A540M2B4-F1
#
_cell.length_a   1.000
_cell.length_b   1.000
_cell.length_c   1.000
_cell.angle_alpha   90.00
_cell.angle_beta   90.00
_cell.angle_gamma   90.00
#
_symmetry.space_group_name_H-M   'P 1'
#
loop_
_entity.id
_entity.type
_entity.pdbx_description
1 polymer ?
#
loop_
_entity_poly.entity_id
_entity_poly.type
_entity_poly.pdbx_seq_one_letter_code
_entity_poly.pdbx_strand_id
1 'polypeptide(L)'
;MVVSVTASTTSGKPLLEEVLVKTVEACDRALALDSAKKMVLDFVESRMGFIAPNLSAIIGSAVAAKLMGTAGGLASLAKMPPCNVQLLGAKRNNLAGFSTATSHSRVARVDSTRGDPSGNTGRAFQEDIRRKIEKWQERPPAKQPKPLPVPDSEPKKKRGGGQLRKMKERYAITDMRKLANRIQFGIPEESSLGYGMLGQAGSGKLRVSMGQSKLAENVAKKFKEKLYGSSGATSGLISSLACTPVQGIELSNPQAHAHQLGGGAQSAYFSETGTFSRIGRI
;
A
#
# COMPACT_ATOMS: atom_id res chain seq x y z
N MET A 1 26.31 -7.95 -19.10
CA MET A 1 25.62 -9.25 -19.26
C MET A 1 24.27 -9.11 -19.96
N VAL A 2 23.31 -8.34 -19.43
CA VAL A 2 21.97 -8.19 -20.05
C VAL A 2 22.01 -7.70 -21.50
N VAL A 3 22.71 -6.60 -21.79
CA VAL A 3 22.81 -6.04 -23.16
C VAL A 3 23.43 -7.04 -24.14
N SER A 4 24.41 -7.84 -23.69
CA SER A 4 25.05 -8.87 -24.52
C SER A 4 24.10 -10.00 -24.87
N VAL A 5 23.34 -10.51 -23.89
CA VAL A 5 22.37 -11.59 -24.11
C VAL A 5 21.25 -11.11 -25.04
N THR A 6 20.75 -9.89 -24.84
CA THR A 6 19.73 -9.31 -25.73
C THR A 6 20.28 -9.03 -27.13
N ALA A 7 21.55 -8.63 -27.26
CA ALA A 7 22.18 -8.42 -28.56
C ALA A 7 22.42 -9.74 -29.31
N SER A 8 22.66 -10.86 -28.61
CA SER A 8 22.81 -12.17 -29.25
C SER A 8 21.49 -12.75 -29.77
N THR A 9 20.36 -12.41 -29.16
CA THR A 9 19.03 -12.93 -29.55
C THR A 9 18.17 -11.93 -30.32
N THR A 10 18.67 -10.73 -30.60
CA THR A 10 17.86 -9.70 -31.27
C THR A 10 17.81 -9.95 -32.78
N SER A 11 16.60 -9.97 -33.33
CA SER A 11 16.34 -10.09 -34.77
C SER A 11 16.36 -8.72 -35.48
N GLY A 12 17.21 -7.79 -35.03
CA GLY A 12 17.28 -6.41 -35.52
C GLY A 12 17.77 -6.31 -36.98
N LYS A 13 17.40 -5.21 -37.67
CA LYS A 13 17.90 -4.87 -39.01
C LYS A 13 19.01 -3.80 -38.91
N PRO A 14 20.05 -3.85 -39.78
CA PRO A 14 21.08 -2.81 -39.80
C PRO A 14 20.49 -1.46 -40.23
N LEU A 15 21.02 -0.38 -39.66
CA LEU A 15 20.62 0.99 -39.97
C LEU A 15 21.22 1.44 -41.32
N LEU A 16 20.54 2.37 -41.99
CA LEU A 16 21.07 3.06 -43.18
C LEU A 16 22.25 3.97 -42.78
N GLU A 17 23.27 4.05 -43.63
CA GLU A 17 24.52 4.79 -43.35
C GLU A 17 24.27 6.27 -43.03
N GLU A 18 23.37 6.94 -43.75
CA GLU A 18 23.00 8.33 -43.48
C GLU A 18 22.39 8.54 -42.08
N VAL A 19 21.62 7.56 -41.60
CA VAL A 19 21.01 7.60 -40.27
C VAL A 19 22.07 7.35 -39.21
N LEU A 20 22.99 6.41 -39.49
CA LEU A 20 24.10 6.09 -38.59
C LEU A 20 24.98 7.31 -38.33
N VAL A 21 25.41 8.01 -39.39
CA VAL A 21 26.21 9.25 -39.26
C VAL A 21 25.49 10.32 -38.43
N LYS A 22 24.20 10.55 -38.68
CA LYS A 22 23.39 11.52 -37.90
C LYS A 22 23.26 11.12 -36.42
N THR A 23 23.11 9.82 -36.14
CA THR A 23 23.02 9.33 -34.76
C THR A 23 24.34 9.49 -34.01
N VAL A 24 25.47 9.22 -34.66
CA VAL A 24 26.80 9.39 -34.06
C VAL A 24 27.06 10.86 -33.77
N GLU A 25 26.76 11.76 -34.72
CA GLU A 25 26.89 13.20 -34.51
C GLU A 25 26.02 13.71 -33.36
N ALA A 26 24.78 13.21 -33.24
CA ALA A 26 23.91 13.53 -32.10
C ALA A 26 24.48 13.03 -30.76
N CYS A 27 25.11 11.85 -30.73
CA CYS A 27 25.80 11.33 -29.56
C CYS A 27 26.99 12.22 -29.16
N ASP A 28 27.80 12.67 -30.12
CA ASP A 28 28.95 13.54 -29.85
C ASP A 28 28.50 14.89 -29.28
N ARG A 29 27.44 15.48 -29.83
CA ARG A 29 26.82 16.69 -29.28
C ARG A 29 26.29 16.47 -27.87
N ALA A 30 25.69 15.30 -27.59
CA ALA A 30 25.21 14.96 -26.25
C ALA A 30 26.36 14.81 -25.25
N LEU A 31 27.48 14.22 -25.65
CA LEU A 31 28.69 14.12 -24.83
C LEU A 31 29.30 15.50 -24.53
N ALA A 32 29.32 16.40 -25.52
CA ALA A 32 29.76 17.77 -25.35
C ALA A 32 28.86 18.56 -24.37
N LEU A 33 27.54 18.34 -24.42
CA LEU A 33 26.61 18.94 -23.45
C LEU A 33 26.80 18.37 -22.05
N ASP A 34 27.09 17.07 -21.91
CA ASP A 34 27.35 16.46 -20.61
C ASP A 34 28.66 16.98 -19.97
N SER A 35 29.72 17.18 -20.77
CA SER A 35 30.96 17.80 -20.27
C SER A 35 30.74 19.26 -19.86
N ALA A 36 29.99 20.04 -20.66
CA ALA A 36 29.62 21.41 -20.29
C ALA A 36 28.80 21.46 -19.00
N LYS A 37 27.84 20.55 -18.83
CA LYS A 37 27.05 20.43 -17.60
C LYS A 37 27.91 20.12 -16.37
N LYS A 38 28.92 19.25 -16.51
CA LYS A 38 29.88 18.96 -15.43
C LYS A 38 30.65 20.20 -15.02
N MET A 39 31.20 20.96 -15.98
CA MET A 39 31.91 22.21 -15.69
C MET A 39 31.05 23.21 -14.90
N VAL A 40 29.76 23.34 -15.27
CA VAL A 40 28.83 24.23 -14.55
C VAL A 40 28.54 23.70 -13.14
N LEU A 41 28.37 22.39 -12.96
CA LEU A 41 28.15 21.79 -11.63
C LEU A 41 29.36 21.97 -10.72
N ASP A 42 30.58 21.77 -11.24
CA ASP A 42 31.82 21.95 -10.49
C ASP A 42 32.00 23.41 -10.06
N PHE A 43 31.65 24.37 -10.93
CA PHE A 43 31.62 25.79 -10.59
C PHE A 43 30.63 26.08 -9.46
N VAL A 44 29.40 25.58 -9.58
CA VAL A 44 28.36 25.76 -8.55
C VAL A 44 28.76 25.12 -7.22
N GLU A 45 29.43 23.96 -7.26
CA GLU A 45 29.95 23.29 -6.08
C GLU A 45 30.98 24.15 -5.34
N SER A 46 31.94 24.74 -6.08
CA SER A 46 32.97 25.62 -5.50
C SER A 46 32.40 26.86 -4.79
N ARG A 47 31.21 27.31 -5.23
CA ARG A 47 30.52 28.50 -4.70
C ARG A 47 29.34 28.14 -3.78
N MET A 48 29.09 26.85 -3.52
CA MET A 48 27.90 26.42 -2.81
C MET A 48 27.85 26.91 -1.36
N GLY A 49 29.01 27.02 -0.71
CA GLY A 49 29.12 27.57 0.64
C GLY A 49 28.66 29.03 0.75
N PHE A 50 28.67 29.78 -0.35
CA PHE A 50 28.13 31.14 -0.41
C PHE A 50 26.69 31.18 -0.91
N ILE A 51 26.33 30.30 -1.85
CA ILE A 51 25.01 30.30 -2.51
C ILE A 51 23.92 29.68 -1.61
N ALA A 52 24.21 28.56 -0.96
CA ALA A 52 23.27 27.84 -0.09
C ALA A 52 24.02 27.20 1.10
N PRO A 53 24.41 28.02 2.10
CA PRO A 53 25.22 27.56 3.23
C PRO A 53 24.49 26.52 4.10
N ASN A 54 23.17 26.62 4.27
CA ASN A 54 22.43 25.66 5.11
C ASN A 54 22.24 24.32 4.40
N LEU A 55 21.93 24.32 3.10
CA LEU A 55 21.87 23.11 2.28
C LEU A 55 23.22 22.38 2.23
N SER A 56 24.30 23.14 2.04
CA SER A 56 25.66 22.59 2.01
C SER A 56 26.07 21.99 3.35
N ALA A 57 25.65 22.57 4.48
CA ALA A 57 25.97 22.04 5.80
C ALA A 57 25.30 20.67 6.08
N ILE A 58 24.11 20.42 5.53
CA ILE A 58 23.36 19.18 5.79
C ILE A 58 23.80 18.04 4.86
N ILE A 59 23.80 18.30 3.55
CA ILE A 59 23.92 17.26 2.52
C ILE A 59 25.31 17.27 1.85
N GLY A 60 26.09 18.33 2.06
CA GLY A 60 27.38 18.56 1.39
C GLY A 60 27.24 19.35 0.09
N SER A 61 28.32 20.03 -0.30
CA SER A 61 28.37 20.92 -1.48
C SER A 61 28.07 20.19 -2.79
N ALA A 62 28.68 19.01 -3.00
CA ALA A 62 28.50 18.20 -4.21
C ALA A 62 27.05 17.76 -4.43
N VAL A 63 26.39 17.30 -3.36
CA VAL A 63 25.01 16.81 -3.45
C VAL A 63 24.04 17.97 -3.56
N ALA A 64 24.28 19.07 -2.83
CA ALA A 64 23.50 20.29 -2.94
C ALA A 64 23.54 20.87 -4.36
N ALA A 65 24.72 20.91 -5.01
CA ALA A 65 24.86 21.39 -6.38
C ALA A 65 24.05 20.55 -7.38
N LYS A 66 24.09 19.22 -7.23
CA LYS A 66 23.29 18.29 -8.05
C LYS A 66 21.79 18.47 -7.83
N LEU A 67 21.35 18.59 -6.57
CA LEU A 67 19.93 18.83 -6.25
C LEU A 67 19.43 20.14 -6.83
N MET A 68 20.19 21.23 -6.67
CA MET A 68 19.87 22.53 -7.26
C MET A 68 19.85 22.49 -8.79
N GLY A 69 20.81 21.79 -9.42
CA GLY A 69 20.85 21.61 -10.87
C GLY A 69 19.63 20.84 -11.40
N THR A 70 19.18 19.79 -10.69
CA THR A 70 17.98 19.02 -11.08
C THR A 70 16.68 19.77 -10.82
N ALA A 71 16.61 20.57 -9.76
CA ALA A 71 15.42 21.34 -9.41
C ALA A 71 15.26 22.63 -10.23
N GLY A 72 16.31 23.06 -10.95
CA GLY A 72 16.31 24.32 -11.69
C GLY A 72 16.51 25.54 -10.79
N GLY A 73 17.30 25.40 -9.72
CA GLY A 73 17.65 26.49 -8.82
C GLY A 73 17.01 26.41 -7.43
N LEU A 74 17.47 27.30 -6.54
CA LEU A 74 17.15 27.27 -5.11
C LEU A 74 15.67 27.59 -4.81
N ALA A 75 15.10 28.56 -5.54
CA ALA A 75 13.70 28.96 -5.36
C ALA A 75 12.72 27.84 -5.76
N SER A 76 13.00 27.14 -6.85
CA SER A 76 12.23 25.97 -7.29
C SER A 76 12.35 24.84 -6.28
N LEU A 77 13.57 24.56 -5.80
CA LEU A 77 13.83 23.54 -4.78
C LEU A 77 13.11 23.85 -3.45
N ALA A 78 13.04 25.11 -3.04
CA ALA A 78 12.30 25.55 -1.85
C ALA A 78 10.78 25.32 -1.97
N LYS A 79 10.22 25.58 -3.15
CA LYS A 79 8.78 25.39 -3.41
C LYS A 79 8.41 23.90 -3.45
N MET A 80 9.34 23.02 -3.82
CA MET A 80 9.09 21.58 -3.87
C MET A 80 8.70 21.01 -2.48
N PRO A 81 7.69 20.14 -2.41
CA PRO A 81 7.37 19.44 -1.18
C PRO A 81 8.43 18.38 -0.84
N PRO A 82 8.55 17.95 0.43
CA PRO A 82 9.59 17.01 0.86
C PRO A 82 9.63 15.67 0.15
N CYS A 83 8.47 15.14 -0.19
CA CYS A 83 8.34 13.90 -0.94
C CYS A 83 8.95 14.01 -2.34
N ASN A 84 8.82 15.17 -3.02
CA ASN A 84 9.37 15.36 -4.35
C ASN A 84 10.88 15.57 -4.30
N VAL A 85 11.39 16.29 -3.30
CA VAL A 85 12.84 16.47 -3.11
C VAL A 85 13.54 15.13 -2.86
N GLN A 86 12.91 14.21 -2.14
CA GLN A 86 13.42 12.85 -1.95
C GLN A 86 13.58 12.07 -3.27
N LEU A 87 12.72 12.33 -4.25
CA LEU A 87 12.78 11.67 -5.57
C LEU A 87 13.83 12.31 -6.50
N LEU A 88 14.35 13.49 -6.17
CA LEU A 88 15.39 14.13 -6.97
C LEU A 88 16.68 13.31 -6.88
N GLY A 89 17.23 12.95 -8.04
CA GLY A 89 18.42 12.10 -8.15
C GLY A 89 18.13 10.59 -8.11
N ALA A 90 16.86 10.18 -7.94
CA ALA A 90 16.47 8.80 -8.19
C ALA A 90 16.72 8.48 -9.67
N LYS A 91 17.57 7.50 -9.96
CA LYS A 91 17.62 6.91 -11.30
C LYS A 91 16.26 6.26 -11.57
N ARG A 92 15.76 6.33 -12.81
CA ARG A 92 14.60 5.51 -13.17
C ARG A 92 15.03 4.06 -13.09
N ASN A 93 14.61 3.38 -12.03
CA ASN A 93 14.82 1.96 -11.85
C ASN A 93 13.85 1.25 -12.78
N ASN A 94 14.31 0.79 -13.96
CA ASN A 94 13.61 -0.33 -14.59
C ASN A 94 13.75 -1.53 -13.64
N LEU A 95 12.59 -2.12 -13.31
CA LEU A 95 12.34 -3.20 -12.34
C LEU A 95 13.57 -4.03 -11.91
N ALA A 96 14.27 -3.58 -10.87
CA ALA A 96 15.10 -4.42 -10.01
C ALA A 96 15.41 -3.66 -8.71
N GLY A 97 14.71 -4.00 -7.62
CA GLY A 97 15.20 -3.73 -6.27
C GLY A 97 14.35 -2.76 -5.44
N PHE A 98 13.85 -3.31 -4.32
CA PHE A 98 13.13 -2.63 -3.24
C PHE A 98 14.08 -1.80 -2.38
N SER A 99 13.82 -0.50 -2.20
CA SER A 99 14.11 0.25 -0.96
C SER A 99 13.62 1.69 -1.05
N THR A 100 12.95 2.16 0.01
CA THR A 100 12.53 3.56 0.19
C THR A 100 13.20 4.11 1.45
N ALA A 101 14.15 5.03 1.28
CA ALA A 101 14.70 5.82 2.38
C ALA A 101 14.22 7.26 2.23
N THR A 102 13.46 7.74 3.22
CA THR A 102 12.94 9.10 3.36
C THR A 102 13.79 9.88 4.35
N SER A 103 14.21 11.11 3.99
CA SER A 103 14.08 12.34 4.81
C SER A 103 14.73 13.60 4.19
N HIS A 104 14.12 14.77 4.48
CA HIS A 104 14.59 16.18 4.48
C HIS A 104 14.31 17.09 3.26
N SER A 105 13.37 18.05 3.40
CA SER A 105 13.29 19.26 2.53
C SER A 105 12.94 20.58 3.22
N ARG A 106 12.99 20.65 4.55
CA ARG A 106 12.65 21.91 5.25
C ARG A 106 13.71 23.00 5.08
N VAL A 107 14.92 22.64 4.65
CA VAL A 107 16.11 23.53 4.67
C VAL A 107 16.28 24.34 3.40
N ALA A 108 15.94 23.79 2.23
CA ALA A 108 15.98 24.52 0.96
C ALA A 108 15.10 25.79 1.00
N ARG A 109 14.03 25.79 1.81
CA ARG A 109 13.17 26.97 2.03
C ARG A 109 13.87 28.09 2.79
N VAL A 110 14.71 27.76 3.76
CA VAL A 110 15.45 28.73 4.59
C VAL A 110 16.50 29.47 3.75
N ASP A 111 17.15 28.75 2.84
CA ASP A 111 18.16 29.33 1.93
C ASP A 111 17.51 30.22 0.85
N SER A 112 16.30 29.88 0.36
CA SER A 112 15.59 30.71 -0.61
C SER A 112 15.18 32.09 -0.05
N THR A 113 15.04 32.22 1.27
CA THR A 113 14.71 33.49 1.92
C THR A 113 15.94 34.26 2.40
N ARG A 114 17.17 33.79 2.09
CA ARG A 114 18.46 34.37 2.53
C ARG A 114 18.55 34.65 4.04
N GLY A 115 17.94 33.78 4.87
CA GLY A 115 17.79 34.03 6.31
C GLY A 115 19.10 34.03 7.09
N ASP A 116 20.04 33.11 6.79
CA ASP A 116 21.26 32.92 7.59
C ASP A 116 22.47 32.53 6.71
N PRO A 117 23.47 33.43 6.51
CA PRO A 117 24.70 33.14 5.77
C PRO A 117 25.67 32.20 6.50
N SER A 118 25.49 31.96 7.80
CA SER A 118 26.45 31.24 8.66
C SER A 118 26.28 29.71 8.65
N GLY A 119 25.19 29.18 8.10
CA GLY A 119 24.95 27.73 8.06
C GLY A 119 24.44 27.13 9.39
N ASN A 120 24.16 27.95 10.41
CA ASN A 120 23.81 27.50 11.76
C ASN A 120 22.54 26.64 11.81
N THR A 121 21.49 27.04 11.09
CA THR A 121 20.23 26.28 11.03
C THR A 121 20.44 24.93 10.36
N GLY A 122 21.31 24.86 9.35
CA GLY A 122 21.73 23.61 8.72
C GLY A 122 22.38 22.63 9.71
N ARG A 123 23.32 23.13 10.53
CA ARG A 123 24.02 22.31 11.55
C ARG A 123 23.08 21.79 12.63
N ALA A 124 22.17 22.62 13.14
CA ALA A 124 21.18 22.22 14.13
C ALA A 124 20.29 21.07 13.61
N PHE A 125 19.82 21.16 12.36
CA PHE A 125 19.06 20.06 11.76
C PHE A 125 19.91 18.80 11.58
N GLN A 126 21.18 18.93 11.20
CA GLN A 126 22.07 17.78 11.07
C GLN A 126 22.25 17.03 12.41
N GLU A 127 22.35 17.76 13.53
CA GLU A 127 22.42 17.18 14.87
C GLU A 127 21.13 16.45 15.26
N ASP A 128 19.97 17.02 14.96
CA ASP A 128 18.67 16.36 15.18
C ASP A 128 18.53 15.05 14.39
N ILE A 129 19.05 15.04 13.14
CA ILE A 129 19.05 13.86 12.28
C ILE A 129 19.93 12.77 12.88
N ARG A 130 21.16 13.14 13.29
CA ARG A 130 22.09 12.20 13.92
C ARG A 130 21.49 11.58 15.18
N ARG A 131 20.88 12.40 16.05
CA ARG A 131 20.20 11.92 17.26
C ARG A 131 19.07 10.93 16.97
N LYS A 132 18.29 11.15 15.90
CA LYS A 132 17.24 10.22 15.49
C LYS A 132 17.79 8.91 14.94
N ILE A 133 18.88 8.96 14.18
CA ILE A 133 19.55 7.76 13.66
C ILE A 133 20.11 6.94 14.81
N GLU A 134 20.79 7.57 15.77
CA GLU A 134 21.29 6.92 16.99
C GLU A 134 20.14 6.25 17.76
N LYS A 135 19.04 6.98 17.99
CA LYS A 135 17.83 6.43 18.62
C LYS A 135 17.21 5.25 17.86
N TRP A 136 17.32 5.19 16.53
CA TRP A 136 16.85 4.05 15.74
C TRP A 136 17.80 2.87 15.76
N GLN A 137 19.09 3.11 16.01
CA GLN A 137 20.09 2.06 16.20
C GLN A 137 19.99 1.42 17.60
N GLU A 138 19.48 2.16 18.59
CA GLU A 138 19.18 1.63 19.91
C GLU A 138 18.15 0.49 19.80
N ARG A 139 18.55 -0.68 20.29
CA ARG A 139 17.62 -1.81 20.41
C ARG A 139 16.51 -1.42 21.39
N PRO A 140 15.24 -1.77 21.11
CA PRO A 140 14.18 -1.54 22.08
C PRO A 140 14.54 -2.23 23.40
N PRO A 141 14.28 -1.59 24.54
CA PRO A 141 14.58 -2.19 25.83
C PRO A 141 13.87 -3.53 25.96
N ALA A 142 14.53 -4.50 26.61
CA ALA A 142 13.97 -5.81 26.83
C ALA A 142 12.62 -5.67 27.56
N LYS A 143 11.56 -6.24 26.98
CA LYS A 143 10.23 -6.25 27.61
C LYS A 143 10.33 -7.09 28.88
N GLN A 144 10.18 -6.44 30.03
CA GLN A 144 10.04 -7.16 31.29
C GLN A 144 8.76 -8.01 31.26
N PRO A 145 8.78 -9.24 31.79
CA PRO A 145 7.60 -10.07 31.87
C PRO A 145 6.55 -9.33 32.69
N LYS A 146 5.41 -9.00 32.07
CA LYS A 146 4.28 -8.43 32.79
C LYS A 146 3.66 -9.56 33.63
N PRO A 147 3.60 -9.44 34.96
CA PRO A 147 2.96 -10.44 35.77
C PRO A 147 1.50 -10.59 35.34
N LEU A 148 1.00 -11.82 35.42
CA LEU A 148 -0.42 -12.06 35.20
C LEU A 148 -1.23 -11.25 36.21
N PRO A 149 -2.43 -10.77 35.84
CA PRO A 149 -3.38 -10.28 36.82
C PRO A 149 -3.60 -11.34 37.90
N VAL A 150 -3.67 -10.91 39.16
CA VAL A 150 -4.00 -11.81 40.28
C VAL A 150 -5.31 -12.53 39.95
N PRO A 151 -5.40 -13.86 40.15
CA PRO A 151 -6.66 -14.58 40.00
C PRO A 151 -7.70 -14.07 41.01
N ASP A 152 -8.45 -13.03 40.64
CA ASP A 152 -9.53 -12.50 41.46
C ASP A 152 -10.79 -13.36 41.30
N SER A 153 -11.32 -13.88 42.40
CA SER A 153 -12.58 -14.64 42.44
C SER A 153 -13.82 -13.74 42.48
N GLU A 154 -13.65 -12.43 42.29
CA GLU A 154 -14.74 -11.48 42.41
C GLU A 154 -15.81 -11.69 41.32
N PRO A 155 -17.10 -11.64 41.68
CA PRO A 155 -18.17 -11.78 40.70
C PRO A 155 -18.14 -10.62 39.71
N LYS A 156 -17.95 -10.94 38.42
CA LYS A 156 -17.91 -9.94 37.35
C LYS A 156 -19.23 -9.15 37.27
N LYS A 157 -19.14 -7.82 37.14
CA LYS A 157 -20.31 -6.94 36.95
C LYS A 157 -21.17 -7.40 35.77
N LYS A 158 -22.44 -7.72 36.06
CA LYS A 158 -23.42 -8.11 35.03
C LYS A 158 -23.86 -6.87 34.26
N ARG A 159 -23.76 -6.94 32.93
CA ARG A 159 -24.28 -5.92 32.02
C ARG A 159 -25.40 -6.54 31.17
N GLY A 160 -26.40 -5.73 30.82
CA GLY A 160 -27.44 -6.07 29.85
C GLY A 160 -27.16 -5.45 28.49
N GLY A 161 -28.07 -5.62 27.53
CA GLY A 161 -28.05 -4.93 26.24
C GLY A 161 -27.78 -5.83 25.03
N GLY A 162 -28.31 -5.41 23.88
CA GLY A 162 -28.27 -6.19 22.64
C GLY A 162 -26.85 -6.47 22.12
N GLN A 163 -25.93 -5.50 22.23
CA GLN A 163 -24.53 -5.68 21.82
C GLN A 163 -23.80 -6.71 22.69
N LEU A 164 -24.01 -6.66 24.01
CA LEU A 164 -23.41 -7.61 24.94
C LEU A 164 -24.01 -9.01 24.78
N ARG A 165 -25.32 -9.13 24.52
CA ARG A 165 -25.96 -10.40 24.20
C ARG A 165 -25.35 -11.01 22.94
N LYS A 166 -25.21 -10.20 21.86
CA LYS A 166 -24.52 -10.61 20.62
C LYS A 166 -23.05 -11.02 20.87
N MET A 167 -22.32 -10.33 21.75
CA MET A 167 -20.94 -10.69 22.10
C MET A 167 -20.87 -12.01 22.89
N LYS A 168 -21.77 -12.20 23.87
CA LYS A 168 -21.87 -13.45 24.65
C LYS A 168 -22.27 -14.62 23.76
N GLU A 169 -23.22 -14.45 22.86
CA GLU A 169 -23.64 -15.45 21.87
C GLU A 169 -22.48 -15.92 20.98
N ARG A 170 -21.51 -15.05 20.66
CA ARG A 170 -20.33 -15.44 19.86
C ARG A 170 -19.46 -16.47 20.57
N TYR A 171 -19.22 -16.30 21.87
CA TYR A 171 -18.35 -17.17 22.66
C TYR A 171 -19.11 -18.26 23.42
N ALA A 172 -20.44 -18.17 23.50
CA ALA A 172 -21.27 -19.17 24.16
C ALA A 172 -21.25 -20.47 23.36
N ILE A 173 -21.24 -21.58 24.10
CA ILE A 173 -21.45 -22.91 23.53
C ILE A 173 -22.82 -22.92 22.86
N THR A 174 -22.86 -23.31 21.59
CA THR A 174 -24.11 -23.41 20.81
C THR A 174 -25.04 -24.45 21.41
N ASP A 175 -26.34 -24.29 21.23
CA ASP A 175 -27.31 -25.24 21.79
C ASP A 175 -27.14 -26.65 21.20
N MET A 176 -26.69 -26.76 19.95
CA MET A 176 -26.29 -28.03 19.34
C MET A 176 -25.13 -28.69 20.09
N ARG A 177 -24.11 -27.89 20.49
CA ARG A 177 -22.99 -28.41 21.26
C ARG A 177 -23.39 -28.73 22.69
N LYS A 178 -24.35 -28.02 23.28
CA LYS A 178 -24.94 -28.40 24.58
C LYS A 178 -25.68 -29.73 24.52
N LEU A 179 -26.41 -30.01 23.44
CA LEU A 179 -27.08 -31.29 23.22
C LEU A 179 -26.08 -32.42 22.95
N ALA A 180 -25.03 -32.15 22.17
CA ALA A 180 -23.95 -33.11 21.95
C ALA A 180 -23.19 -33.43 23.25
N ASN A 181 -23.06 -32.47 24.18
CA ASN A 181 -22.43 -32.68 25.48
C ASN A 181 -23.36 -33.34 26.52
N ARG A 182 -24.62 -33.65 26.18
CA ARG A 182 -25.53 -34.41 27.06
C ARG A 182 -25.53 -35.86 26.63
N ILE A 183 -25.33 -36.77 27.57
CA ILE A 183 -25.29 -38.22 27.33
C ILE A 183 -26.53 -38.83 27.98
N GLN A 184 -27.22 -39.74 27.29
CA GLN A 184 -28.33 -40.46 27.90
C GLN A 184 -27.82 -41.64 28.71
N PHE A 185 -28.24 -41.70 29.97
CA PHE A 185 -27.86 -42.78 30.86
C PHE A 185 -28.52 -44.11 30.41
N GLY A 186 -27.72 -45.16 30.30
CA GLY A 186 -28.20 -46.52 29.99
C GLY A 186 -28.36 -46.87 28.51
N ILE A 187 -28.03 -45.95 27.58
CA ILE A 187 -28.03 -46.24 26.13
C ILE A 187 -26.59 -46.06 25.60
N PRO A 188 -25.99 -47.07 24.94
CA PRO A 188 -24.65 -46.95 24.37
C PRO A 188 -24.67 -45.99 23.17
N GLU A 189 -23.63 -45.16 23.05
CA GLU A 189 -23.48 -44.26 21.90
C GLU A 189 -22.99 -45.03 20.66
N GLU A 190 -23.63 -44.80 19.51
CA GLU A 190 -23.35 -45.53 18.26
C GLU A 190 -22.11 -45.01 17.48
N SER A 191 -21.43 -43.95 17.95
CA SER A 191 -20.36 -43.28 17.20
C SER A 191 -19.13 -42.98 18.06
N SER A 192 -17.92 -43.23 17.51
CA SER A 192 -16.63 -42.97 18.18
C SER A 192 -16.37 -41.49 18.49
N LEU A 193 -16.96 -40.60 17.69
CA LEU A 193 -17.09 -39.18 17.99
C LEU A 193 -18.39 -39.01 18.78
N GLY A 194 -18.34 -39.13 20.11
CA GLY A 194 -19.53 -39.11 20.96
C GLY A 194 -20.44 -37.90 20.68
N TYR A 195 -21.61 -38.17 20.09
CA TYR A 195 -22.58 -37.15 19.69
C TYR A 195 -23.68 -36.94 20.74
N GLY A 196 -23.62 -37.63 21.87
CA GLY A 196 -24.58 -37.50 22.96
C GLY A 196 -26.02 -37.60 22.47
N MET A 197 -26.88 -36.71 22.95
CA MET A 197 -28.30 -36.66 22.60
C MET A 197 -28.59 -36.14 21.18
N LEU A 198 -27.60 -35.65 20.43
CA LEU A 198 -27.83 -35.09 19.09
C LEU A 198 -28.15 -36.18 18.05
N GLY A 199 -27.76 -37.43 18.31
CA GLY A 199 -27.92 -38.58 17.41
C GLY A 199 -28.98 -39.61 17.78
N GLN A 200 -29.74 -39.42 18.87
CA GLN A 200 -30.66 -40.44 19.41
C GLN A 200 -32.05 -40.49 18.77
N ALA A 201 -32.31 -39.67 17.76
CA ALA A 201 -33.52 -39.84 16.95
C ALA A 201 -33.23 -40.94 15.92
N GLY A 202 -33.79 -42.15 16.13
CA GLY A 202 -33.57 -43.39 15.37
C GLY A 202 -33.88 -43.38 13.87
N SER A 203 -33.70 -42.26 13.19
CA SER A 203 -33.50 -42.19 11.75
C SER A 203 -32.06 -41.74 11.50
N GLY A 204 -31.27 -42.50 10.74
CA GLY A 204 -29.88 -42.17 10.40
C GLY A 204 -29.65 -40.88 9.59
N LYS A 205 -30.59 -39.91 9.64
CA LYS A 205 -30.48 -38.57 9.06
C LYS A 205 -30.64 -37.52 10.17
N LEU A 206 -29.51 -36.98 10.59
CA LEU A 206 -29.40 -35.85 11.52
C LEU A 206 -30.00 -34.58 10.86
N ARG A 207 -31.27 -34.23 11.11
CA ARG A 207 -31.83 -32.93 10.69
C ARG A 207 -31.38 -31.85 11.67
N VAL A 208 -30.21 -31.27 11.38
CA VAL A 208 -29.68 -30.16 12.16
C VAL A 208 -30.01 -28.86 11.46
N SER A 209 -30.80 -27.99 12.09
CA SER A 209 -30.93 -26.61 11.64
C SER A 209 -29.59 -25.90 11.91
N MET A 210 -28.82 -25.67 10.85
CA MET A 210 -27.56 -24.92 10.95
C MET A 210 -27.84 -23.48 11.39
N GLY A 211 -27.75 -23.21 12.69
CA GLY A 211 -27.59 -21.85 13.19
C GLY A 211 -26.23 -21.31 12.74
N GLN A 212 -26.22 -20.25 11.93
CA GLN A 212 -25.00 -19.63 11.38
C GLN A 212 -24.00 -19.30 12.52
N SER A 213 -22.82 -19.92 12.48
CA SER A 213 -21.75 -19.65 13.44
C SER A 213 -21.06 -18.31 13.09
N LYS A 214 -21.38 -17.25 13.84
CA LYS A 214 -20.83 -15.89 13.66
C LYS A 214 -19.34 -15.73 14.02
N LEU A 215 -18.62 -16.84 14.23
CA LEU A 215 -17.22 -16.85 14.65
C LEU A 215 -16.23 -16.77 13.48
N ALA A 216 -16.61 -17.26 12.30
CA ALA A 216 -15.71 -17.31 11.13
C ALA A 216 -15.43 -15.93 10.49
N GLU A 217 -16.27 -14.93 10.71
CA GLU A 217 -16.26 -13.69 9.91
C GLU A 217 -15.20 -12.64 10.30
N ASN A 218 -14.60 -12.70 11.51
CA ASN A 218 -13.81 -11.56 12.03
C ASN A 218 -12.29 -11.68 11.84
N VAL A 219 -11.75 -12.87 11.59
CA VAL A 219 -10.32 -13.04 11.23
C VAL A 219 -10.01 -12.33 9.90
N ALA A 220 -11.03 -12.14 9.07
CA ALA A 220 -10.92 -11.48 7.78
C ALA A 220 -10.57 -9.99 7.86
N LYS A 221 -10.84 -9.24 8.93
CA LYS A 221 -10.68 -7.76 8.87
C LYS A 221 -9.23 -7.30 8.70
N LYS A 222 -8.28 -7.90 9.44
CA LYS A 222 -6.83 -7.60 9.31
C LYS A 222 -6.22 -8.15 8.02
N PHE A 223 -6.75 -9.26 7.50
CA PHE A 223 -6.31 -9.83 6.23
C PHE A 223 -6.90 -9.09 5.02
N LYS A 224 -8.13 -8.58 5.15
CA LYS A 224 -8.84 -7.82 4.12
C LYS A 224 -8.20 -6.47 3.89
N GLU A 225 -7.79 -5.75 4.95
CA GLU A 225 -7.00 -4.51 4.80
C GLU A 225 -5.68 -4.73 4.04
N LYS A 226 -5.04 -5.90 4.21
CA LYS A 226 -3.81 -6.26 3.49
C LYS A 226 -4.03 -6.53 2.00
N LEU A 227 -5.23 -6.98 1.61
CA LEU A 227 -5.61 -7.23 0.21
C LEU A 227 -5.95 -5.93 -0.55
N TYR A 228 -6.50 -4.93 0.13
CA TYR A 228 -6.78 -3.60 -0.48
C TYR A 228 -5.54 -2.70 -0.57
N GLY A 229 -4.42 -3.07 0.06
CA GLY A 229 -3.14 -2.34 -0.07
C GLY A 229 -2.48 -2.44 -1.45
N SER A 230 -3.03 -3.22 -2.38
CA SER A 230 -2.50 -3.40 -3.74
C SER A 230 -3.27 -2.62 -4.82
N SER A 231 -4.32 -1.87 -4.46
CA SER A 231 -5.15 -1.12 -5.42
C SER A 231 -5.01 0.38 -5.22
N GLY A 232 -3.85 0.94 -5.58
CA GLY A 232 -3.63 2.39 -5.43
C GLY A 232 -2.44 2.98 -6.19
N ALA A 233 -1.61 2.16 -6.85
CA ALA A 233 -0.60 2.67 -7.77
C ALA A 233 -1.19 2.70 -9.19
N THR A 234 -2.11 3.63 -9.44
CA THR A 234 -2.67 3.86 -10.76
C THR A 234 -1.73 4.75 -11.57
N SER A 235 -0.83 4.14 -12.35
CA SER A 235 -0.25 4.84 -13.51
C SER A 235 -1.39 5.15 -14.48
N GLY A 236 -1.55 6.40 -14.89
CA GLY A 236 -2.69 6.94 -15.66
C GLY A 236 -2.89 6.42 -17.09
N LEU A 237 -2.43 5.21 -17.39
CA LEU A 237 -2.65 4.52 -18.67
C LEU A 237 -3.24 3.10 -18.51
N ILE A 238 -3.51 2.63 -17.29
CA ILE A 238 -4.09 1.29 -17.08
C ILE A 238 -5.61 1.40 -17.07
N SER A 239 -6.22 1.20 -18.25
CA SER A 239 -7.59 0.71 -18.34
C SER A 239 -7.65 -0.71 -17.74
N SER A 240 -8.56 -0.94 -16.78
CA SER A 240 -8.65 -2.18 -16.02
C SER A 240 -9.32 -3.31 -16.79
N LEU A 241 -8.50 -4.15 -17.42
CA LEU A 241 -8.96 -5.44 -17.93
C LEU A 241 -9.25 -6.38 -16.75
N ALA A 242 -10.50 -6.82 -16.60
CA ALA A 242 -10.91 -7.83 -15.63
C ALA A 242 -11.14 -9.16 -16.38
N CYS A 243 -10.54 -10.24 -15.89
CA CYS A 243 -10.68 -11.57 -16.49
C CYS A 243 -11.69 -12.37 -15.69
N THR A 244 -12.90 -12.56 -16.23
CA THR A 244 -13.94 -13.37 -15.58
C THR A 244 -13.97 -14.76 -16.21
N PRO A 245 -14.15 -15.83 -15.41
CA PRO A 245 -14.01 -17.21 -15.90
C PRO A 245 -15.12 -17.65 -16.86
N VAL A 246 -16.13 -16.80 -17.13
CA VAL A 246 -17.28 -17.14 -17.98
C VAL A 246 -17.34 -16.28 -19.26
N GLN A 247 -16.74 -15.09 -19.31
CA GLN A 247 -16.90 -14.15 -20.43
C GLN A 247 -15.59 -13.55 -20.99
N GLY A 248 -14.42 -13.91 -20.46
CA GLY A 248 -13.13 -13.49 -21.00
C GLY A 248 -12.60 -12.17 -20.43
N ILE A 249 -11.77 -11.48 -21.22
CA ILE A 249 -11.09 -10.23 -20.83
C ILE A 249 -11.99 -9.04 -21.16
N GLU A 250 -12.51 -8.37 -20.15
CA GLU A 250 -13.40 -7.21 -20.32
C GLU A 250 -12.73 -5.92 -19.81
N LEU A 251 -12.91 -4.82 -20.56
CA LEU A 251 -12.54 -3.47 -20.13
C LEU A 251 -13.53 -2.97 -19.06
N SER A 252 -13.19 -3.19 -17.78
CA SER A 252 -13.95 -2.64 -16.65
C SER A 252 -13.47 -1.22 -16.34
N ASN A 253 -14.38 -0.23 -16.30
CA ASN A 253 -14.05 1.12 -15.83
C ASN A 253 -14.56 1.30 -14.38
N PRO A 254 -13.70 1.26 -13.36
CA PRO A 254 -14.09 1.31 -11.95
C PRO A 254 -14.67 2.68 -11.54
N GLN A 255 -14.46 3.75 -12.31
CA GLN A 255 -15.10 5.05 -12.05
C GLN A 255 -16.56 5.10 -12.53
N ALA A 256 -16.96 4.29 -13.52
CA ALA A 256 -18.33 4.27 -14.01
C ALA A 256 -19.31 3.72 -12.95
N HIS A 257 -18.88 2.74 -12.16
CA HIS A 257 -19.70 2.19 -11.07
C HIS A 257 -19.91 3.16 -9.90
N ALA A 258 -19.01 4.13 -9.69
CA ALA A 258 -19.19 5.15 -8.64
C ALA A 258 -20.32 6.14 -8.99
N HIS A 259 -20.53 6.44 -10.28
CA HIS A 259 -21.61 7.31 -10.74
C HIS A 259 -23.00 6.63 -10.77
N GLN A 260 -23.05 5.29 -10.73
CA GLN A 260 -24.32 4.54 -10.71
C GLN A 260 -25.02 4.52 -9.35
N LEU A 261 -24.30 4.88 -8.27
CA LEU A 261 -24.85 4.95 -6.91
C LEU A 261 -25.35 6.35 -6.53
N GLY A 262 -25.32 7.31 -7.46
CA GLY A 262 -25.73 8.70 -7.24
C GLY A 262 -26.63 9.21 -8.36
N GLY A 263 -27.83 8.63 -8.51
CA GLY A 263 -28.79 9.05 -9.52
C GLY A 263 -30.15 8.38 -9.33
N GLY A 264 -30.86 8.75 -8.26
CA GLY A 264 -32.28 8.45 -8.14
C GLY A 264 -33.05 9.13 -9.27
N ALA A 265 -34.04 8.43 -9.82
CA ALA A 265 -34.88 8.78 -10.95
C ALA A 265 -34.25 8.56 -12.34
N GLN A 266 -34.46 7.35 -12.89
CA GLN A 266 -35.11 7.08 -14.18
C GLN A 266 -34.68 5.68 -14.68
N SER A 267 -35.56 4.70 -14.52
CA SER A 267 -35.84 3.63 -15.50
C SER A 267 -36.70 2.56 -14.84
N ALA A 268 -38.01 2.80 -14.79
CA ALA A 268 -39.01 1.77 -14.47
C ALA A 268 -39.66 1.21 -15.75
N TYR A 269 -39.14 1.56 -16.94
CA TYR A 269 -39.82 1.31 -18.21
C TYR A 269 -39.17 0.22 -19.07
N PHE A 270 -37.91 -0.16 -18.79
CA PHE A 270 -37.26 -1.30 -19.43
C PHE A 270 -36.38 -2.04 -18.42
N SER A 271 -36.98 -2.91 -17.60
CA SER A 271 -36.24 -3.91 -16.82
C SER A 271 -36.26 -5.26 -17.55
N GLU A 272 -35.11 -5.93 -17.64
CA GLU A 272 -34.93 -7.24 -18.30
C GLU A 272 -35.77 -8.39 -17.69
N THR A 273 -36.48 -8.15 -16.58
CA THR A 273 -37.33 -9.14 -15.91
C THR A 273 -38.84 -8.90 -16.05
N GLY A 274 -39.28 -8.00 -16.94
CA GLY A 274 -40.71 -7.69 -17.13
C GLY A 274 -41.41 -8.60 -18.15
N THR A 275 -42.22 -9.56 -17.69
CA THR A 275 -43.06 -10.42 -18.53
C THR A 275 -44.40 -9.76 -18.89
N PHE A 276 -44.77 -9.75 -20.18
CA PHE A 276 -46.06 -9.27 -20.69
C PHE A 276 -47.22 -10.21 -20.30
N SER A 277 -48.25 -9.69 -19.63
CA SER A 277 -49.52 -10.39 -19.42
C SER A 277 -50.54 -10.05 -20.52
N ARG A 278 -51.04 -11.08 -21.21
CA ARG A 278 -52.03 -11.00 -22.28
C ARG A 278 -53.40 -10.60 -21.72
N ILE A 279 -53.91 -9.42 -22.12
CA ILE A 279 -55.27 -8.97 -21.79
C ILE A 279 -56.25 -9.68 -22.75
N GLY A 280 -57.25 -10.36 -22.17
CA GLY A 280 -58.33 -11.02 -22.91
C GLY A 280 -59.32 -9.99 -23.48
N ARG A 281 -59.76 -10.22 -24.72
CA ARG A 281 -60.80 -9.40 -25.38
C ARG A 281 -62.16 -9.62 -24.70
N ILE A 282 -62.89 -8.52 -24.51
CA ILE A 282 -64.36 -8.49 -24.54
C ILE A 282 -64.72 -7.85 -25.88
#